data_AF-A0A7U9EWL2-F1
#
_entry.id   AF-A0A7U9EWL2-F1
#
_cell.length_a   1.000
_cell.length_b   1.000
_cell.length_c   1.000
_cell.angle_alpha   90.00
_cell.angle_beta   90.00
_cell.angle_gamma   90.00
#
_symmetry.space_group_name_H-M   'P 1'
#
loop_
_entity.id
_entity.type
_entity.pdbx_description
1 polymer ?
#
loop_
_entity_poly.entity_id
_entity_poly.type
_entity_poly.pdbx_seq_one_letter_code
_entity_poly.pdbx_strand_id
1 'polypeptide(L)'
;MAASVFYATIGLDERVRPLHKKLDKKMFYDYEDLTKKEKDYMTKDIERIELTYLLSPGVINIQPFVNDDYHYEGVMFITVRLRPESKDAHVSVIGEIIQKTVPNPTVIVFEKEGNVRMGTCRKRLNKNDRTKTVAEEWAYTPWFSPDHADETVKQFLRAVHMTRLS
;
A
#
# COMPACT_ATOMS: atom_id res chain seq x y z
N MET A 1 1.01 14.35 9.74
CA MET A 1 1.59 13.03 9.38
C MET A 1 1.89 13.06 7.89
N ALA A 2 3.08 12.64 7.48
CA ALA A 2 3.54 12.73 6.09
C ALA A 2 2.64 11.94 5.13
N ALA A 3 2.10 10.80 5.55
CA ALA A 3 1.14 10.06 4.74
C ALA A 3 -0.14 10.87 4.44
N SER A 4 -0.67 11.61 5.43
CA SER A 4 -1.84 12.47 5.23
C SER A 4 -1.55 13.63 4.28
N VAL A 5 -0.38 14.26 4.41
CA VAL A 5 0.07 15.28 3.44
C VAL A 5 0.13 14.67 2.04
N PHE A 6 0.73 13.49 1.90
CA PHE A 6 0.81 12.78 0.62
C PHE A 6 -0.58 12.52 0.01
N TYR A 7 -1.54 12.02 0.79
CA TYR A 7 -2.90 11.75 0.30
C TYR A 7 -3.66 13.00 -0.12
N ALA A 8 -3.52 14.09 0.63
CA ALA A 8 -4.04 15.40 0.24
C ALA A 8 -3.39 15.89 -1.07
N THR A 9 -2.07 15.78 -1.19
CA THR A 9 -1.31 16.25 -2.35
C THR A 9 -1.64 15.48 -3.64
N ILE A 10 -1.99 14.19 -3.55
CA ILE A 10 -2.44 13.42 -4.74
C ILE A 10 -3.95 13.57 -5.01
N GLY A 11 -4.67 14.38 -4.23
CA GLY A 11 -6.09 14.68 -4.41
C GLY A 11 -7.05 13.61 -3.91
N LEU A 12 -6.61 12.67 -3.05
CA LEU A 12 -7.45 11.57 -2.59
C LEU A 12 -8.39 12.01 -1.46
N ASP A 13 -7.92 12.82 -0.52
CA ASP A 13 -8.68 13.31 0.64
C ASP A 13 -9.94 14.11 0.23
N GLU A 14 -9.86 14.82 -0.89
CA GLU A 14 -10.97 15.63 -1.42
C GLU A 14 -12.05 14.78 -2.10
N ARG A 15 -11.74 13.54 -2.47
CA ARG A 15 -12.55 12.72 -3.39
C ARG A 15 -13.08 11.45 -2.75
N VAL A 16 -12.35 10.89 -1.80
CA VAL A 16 -12.66 9.61 -1.17
C VAL A 16 -12.59 9.79 0.33
N ARG A 17 -13.66 9.40 1.03
CA ARG A 17 -13.68 9.46 2.49
C ARG A 17 -12.66 8.46 3.05
N PRO A 18 -11.69 8.89 3.88
CA PRO A 18 -10.76 7.97 4.52
C PRO A 18 -11.48 7.08 5.55
N LEU A 19 -11.04 5.83 5.62
CA LEU A 19 -11.58 4.80 6.51
C LEU A 19 -10.82 4.72 7.84
N HIS A 20 -9.48 4.89 7.81
CA HIS A 20 -8.58 4.71 8.95
C HIS A 20 -8.84 3.42 9.77
N LYS A 21 -9.22 2.34 9.09
CA LYS A 21 -9.51 1.06 9.74
C LYS A 21 -8.20 0.39 10.14
N LYS A 22 -7.97 0.22 11.44
CA LYS A 22 -6.81 -0.52 11.96
C LYS A 22 -6.81 -1.94 11.41
N LEU A 23 -5.67 -2.36 10.88
CA LEU A 23 -5.39 -3.73 10.46
C LEU A 23 -4.51 -4.38 11.52
N ASP A 24 -4.92 -5.54 12.04
CA ASP A 24 -4.10 -6.30 12.99
C ASP A 24 -2.86 -6.85 12.28
N LYS A 25 -1.68 -6.67 12.88
CA LYS A 25 -0.41 -7.19 12.38
C LYS A 25 -0.46 -8.71 12.23
N LYS A 26 -1.25 -9.40 13.07
CA LYS A 26 -1.44 -10.85 13.04
C LYS A 26 -1.96 -11.35 11.71
N MET A 27 -2.81 -10.58 11.04
CA MET A 27 -3.33 -10.93 9.72
C MET A 27 -2.22 -11.13 8.68
N PHE A 28 -1.08 -10.45 8.87
CA PHE A 28 0.03 -10.50 7.93
C PHE A 28 1.14 -11.46 8.38
N TYR A 29 1.47 -11.52 9.68
CA TYR A 29 2.56 -12.38 10.13
C TYR A 29 2.17 -13.86 10.31
N ASP A 30 0.87 -14.17 10.34
CA ASP A 30 0.35 -15.54 10.28
C ASP A 30 0.11 -16.02 8.85
N TYR A 31 0.51 -15.22 7.85
CA TYR A 31 0.53 -15.66 6.46
C TYR A 31 1.44 -16.88 6.28
N GLU A 32 1.01 -17.84 5.46
CA GLU A 32 1.68 -19.14 5.31
C GLU A 32 3.17 -18.94 4.96
N ASP A 33 4.03 -19.62 5.73
CA ASP A 33 5.48 -19.75 5.52
C ASP A 33 6.43 -18.58 5.89
N LEU A 34 6.02 -17.66 6.77
CA LEU A 34 6.98 -16.64 7.27
C LEU A 34 8.00 -17.18 8.28
N THR A 35 9.27 -16.82 8.08
CA THR A 35 10.37 -17.07 9.00
C THR A 35 10.22 -16.28 10.30
N LYS A 36 10.88 -16.73 11.38
CA LYS A 36 10.91 -16.00 12.65
C LYS A 36 11.37 -14.54 12.49
N LYS A 37 12.32 -14.31 11.58
CA LYS A 37 12.87 -12.98 11.30
C LYS A 37 11.84 -12.06 10.64
N GLU A 38 11.08 -12.57 9.68
CA GLU A 38 10.00 -11.82 9.02
C GLU A 38 8.87 -11.50 10.00
N LYS A 39 8.49 -12.44 10.87
CA LYS A 39 7.52 -12.18 11.95
C LYS A 39 8.01 -11.09 12.90
N ASP A 40 9.30 -11.10 13.22
CA ASP A 40 9.92 -10.04 14.02
C ASP A 40 9.83 -8.68 13.32
N TYR A 41 10.08 -8.59 12.00
CA TYR A 41 9.91 -7.34 11.26
C TYR A 41 8.47 -6.83 11.33
N MET A 42 7.48 -7.70 11.12
CA MET A 42 6.06 -7.30 11.17
C MET A 42 5.62 -6.82 12.56
N THR A 43 6.17 -7.41 13.63
CA THR A 43 5.74 -7.14 15.00
C THR A 43 6.50 -5.97 15.63
N LYS A 44 7.82 -5.92 15.45
CA LYS A 44 8.74 -4.97 16.09
C LYS A 44 8.88 -3.68 15.29
N ASP A 45 9.09 -3.73 13.97
CA ASP A 45 9.35 -2.54 13.17
C ASP A 45 8.09 -1.69 12.89
N ILE A 46 6.91 -2.30 12.90
CA ILE A 46 5.67 -1.58 12.62
C ILE A 46 5.12 -0.97 13.91
N GLU A 47 4.75 0.30 13.89
CA GLU A 47 3.92 0.91 14.95
C GLU A 47 2.44 0.59 14.71
N ARG A 48 1.93 0.89 13.50
CA ARG A 48 0.51 0.79 13.14
C ARG A 48 0.34 0.47 11.65
N ILE A 49 -0.70 -0.31 11.33
CA ILE A 49 -1.14 -0.58 9.95
C ILE A 49 -2.61 -0.17 9.84
N GLU A 50 -2.96 0.56 8.78
CA GLU A 50 -4.33 1.01 8.53
C GLU A 50 -4.74 0.84 7.07
N LEU A 51 -5.94 0.32 6.84
CA LEU A 51 -6.65 0.56 5.59
C LEU A 51 -7.15 2.00 5.60
N THR A 52 -6.49 2.85 4.82
CA THR A 52 -6.75 4.30 4.80
C THR A 52 -7.81 4.62 3.77
N TYR A 53 -7.71 4.09 2.55
CA TYR A 53 -8.73 4.25 1.51
C TYR A 53 -9.05 2.92 0.83
N LEU A 54 -10.28 2.81 0.38
CA LEU A 54 -10.75 1.73 -0.48
C LEU A 54 -11.45 2.35 -1.68
N LEU A 55 -10.89 2.14 -2.87
CA LEU A 55 -11.44 2.61 -4.14
C LEU A 55 -12.15 1.43 -4.77
N SER A 56 -13.45 1.31 -4.51
CA SER A 56 -14.30 0.23 -5.02
C SER A 56 -15.61 0.81 -5.56
N PRO A 57 -16.40 0.03 -6.33
CA PRO A 57 -17.67 0.50 -6.90
C PRO A 57 -18.66 1.03 -5.85
N GLY A 58 -18.57 0.53 -4.61
CA GLY A 58 -19.41 0.99 -3.50
C GLY A 58 -18.96 2.30 -2.85
N VAL A 59 -17.78 2.80 -3.19
CA VAL A 59 -17.17 4.02 -2.62
C VAL A 59 -17.06 5.12 -3.69
N ILE A 60 -16.66 4.76 -4.90
CA ILE A 60 -16.52 5.64 -6.06
C ILE A 60 -17.03 4.94 -7.33
N ASN A 61 -17.23 5.69 -8.41
CA ASN A 61 -17.66 5.15 -9.71
C ASN A 61 -16.53 4.46 -10.48
N ILE A 62 -15.85 3.51 -9.84
CA ILE A 62 -14.82 2.66 -10.46
C ILE A 62 -15.44 1.30 -10.79
N GLN A 63 -15.19 0.81 -12.00
CA GLN A 63 -15.62 -0.55 -12.38
C GLN A 63 -14.57 -1.58 -11.96
N PRO A 64 -14.98 -2.77 -11.50
CA PRO A 64 -14.06 -3.88 -11.30
C PRO A 64 -13.34 -4.24 -12.60
N PHE A 65 -12.10 -4.67 -12.49
CA PHE A 65 -11.34 -5.22 -13.61
C PHE A 65 -11.16 -6.73 -13.41
N VAL A 66 -11.99 -7.53 -14.07
CA VAL A 66 -12.01 -8.99 -13.93
C VAL A 66 -11.88 -9.63 -15.30
N ASN A 67 -10.90 -10.52 -15.44
CA ASN A 67 -10.68 -11.37 -16.61
C ASN A 67 -10.04 -12.70 -16.20
N ASP A 68 -9.52 -13.46 -17.16
CA ASP A 68 -8.91 -14.77 -16.90
C ASP A 68 -7.64 -14.69 -16.04
N ASP A 69 -6.92 -13.58 -16.10
CA ASP A 69 -5.64 -13.37 -15.43
C ASP A 69 -5.75 -12.50 -14.17
N TYR A 70 -6.76 -11.64 -14.07
CA TYR A 70 -6.87 -10.60 -13.04
C TYR A 70 -8.27 -10.56 -12.44
N HIS A 71 -8.34 -10.34 -11.12
CA HIS A 71 -9.60 -10.15 -10.41
C HIS A 71 -9.45 -8.98 -9.44
N TYR A 72 -9.75 -7.78 -9.90
CA TYR A 72 -9.60 -6.54 -9.14
C TYR A 72 -10.97 -5.93 -8.85
N GLU A 73 -11.44 -6.09 -7.62
CA GLU A 73 -12.72 -5.52 -7.16
C GLU A 73 -12.58 -4.08 -6.67
N GLY A 74 -11.37 -3.65 -6.39
CA GLY A 74 -11.03 -2.29 -5.96
C GLY A 74 -9.56 -2.16 -5.62
N VAL A 75 -9.11 -0.92 -5.42
CA VAL A 75 -7.73 -0.60 -5.04
C VAL A 75 -7.71 -0.20 -3.57
N MET A 76 -6.85 -0.86 -2.79
CA MET A 76 -6.65 -0.56 -1.37
C MET A 76 -5.45 0.36 -1.17
N PHE A 77 -5.59 1.36 -0.30
CA PHE A 77 -4.47 2.13 0.21
C PHE A 77 -4.21 1.76 1.66
N ILE A 78 -3.07 1.14 1.93
CA ILE A 78 -2.65 0.73 3.27
C ILE A 78 -1.52 1.66 3.73
N THR A 79 -1.75 2.35 4.85
CA THR A 79 -0.70 3.14 5.51
C THR A 79 0.00 2.28 6.55
N VAL A 80 1.33 2.22 6.49
CA VAL A 80 2.17 1.51 7.44
C VAL A 80 3.05 2.52 8.15
N ARG A 81 2.75 2.81 9.40
CA ARG A 81 3.62 3.64 10.24
C ARG A 81 4.71 2.76 10.85
N LEU A 82 5.96 3.08 10.53
CA LEU A 82 7.13 2.39 11.04
C LEU A 82 7.64 3.07 12.31
N ARG A 83 8.33 2.30 13.15
CA ARG A 83 9.04 2.86 14.29
C ARG A 83 10.35 3.53 13.84
N PRO A 84 10.88 4.50 14.61
CA PRO A 84 12.12 5.19 14.26
C PRO A 84 13.32 4.24 14.06
N GLU A 85 13.40 3.17 14.85
CA GLU A 85 14.48 2.18 14.80
C GLU A 85 14.40 1.23 13.58
N SER A 86 13.32 1.28 12.80
CA SER A 86 13.12 0.36 11.67
C SER A 86 14.14 0.58 10.57
N LYS A 87 14.70 -0.51 10.06
CA LYS A 87 15.70 -0.46 8.99
C LYS A 87 15.05 -0.56 7.61
N ASP A 88 15.56 0.19 6.65
CA ASP A 88 15.02 0.20 5.28
C ASP A 88 14.98 -1.18 4.62
N ALA A 89 15.94 -2.04 4.93
CA ALA A 89 15.96 -3.42 4.47
C ALA A 89 14.76 -4.24 4.99
N HIS A 90 14.25 -3.94 6.20
CA HIS A 90 13.06 -4.58 6.75
C HIS A 90 11.79 -4.09 6.04
N VAL A 91 11.76 -2.80 5.66
CA VAL A 91 10.59 -2.17 5.03
C VAL A 91 10.20 -2.83 3.72
N SER A 92 11.18 -3.17 2.88
CA SER A 92 10.90 -3.88 1.63
C SER A 92 10.27 -5.25 1.88
N VAL A 93 10.79 -6.00 2.87
CA VAL A 93 10.26 -7.31 3.26
C VAL A 93 8.84 -7.19 3.82
N ILE A 94 8.60 -6.20 4.68
CA ILE A 94 7.25 -5.89 5.21
C ILE A 94 6.28 -5.61 4.05
N GLY A 95 6.70 -4.82 3.06
CA GLY A 95 5.89 -4.52 1.88
C GLY A 95 5.55 -5.77 1.08
N GLU A 96 6.52 -6.65 0.88
CA GLU A 96 6.27 -7.94 0.20
C GLU A 96 5.28 -8.82 0.95
N ILE A 97 5.40 -8.91 2.28
CA ILE A 97 4.47 -9.69 3.11
C ILE A 97 3.06 -9.12 2.94
N ILE A 98 2.86 -7.82 3.15
CA ILE A 98 1.55 -7.17 3.03
C ILE A 98 0.95 -7.38 1.62
N GLN A 99 1.74 -7.22 0.57
CA GLN A 99 1.27 -7.41 -0.80
C GLN A 99 0.88 -8.87 -1.08
N LYS A 100 1.63 -9.85 -0.57
CA LYS A 100 1.32 -11.29 -0.74
C LYS A 100 0.08 -11.70 0.06
N THR A 101 -0.13 -11.12 1.24
CA THR A 101 -1.30 -11.40 2.08
C THR A 101 -2.61 -10.84 1.51
N VAL A 102 -2.57 -9.69 0.84
CA VAL A 102 -3.79 -9.02 0.34
C VAL A 102 -4.01 -9.37 -1.15
N PRO A 103 -5.11 -10.02 -1.54
CA PRO A 103 -5.34 -10.36 -2.96
C PRO A 103 -5.57 -9.16 -3.87
N ASN A 104 -6.28 -8.14 -3.35
CA ASN A 104 -6.60 -6.94 -4.13
C ASN A 104 -5.34 -6.11 -4.45
N PRO A 105 -5.35 -5.36 -5.57
CA PRO A 105 -4.37 -4.32 -5.83
C PRO A 105 -4.23 -3.41 -4.63
N THR A 106 -3.00 -3.24 -4.16
CA THR A 106 -2.72 -2.47 -2.95
C THR A 106 -1.60 -1.49 -3.22
N VAL A 107 -1.86 -0.24 -2.88
CA VAL A 107 -0.86 0.81 -2.72
C VAL A 107 -0.50 0.87 -1.25
N ILE A 108 0.75 0.58 -0.92
CA ILE A 108 1.28 0.70 0.44
C ILE A 108 1.99 2.04 0.55
N VAL A 109 1.65 2.83 1.56
CA VAL A 109 2.35 4.05 1.93
C VAL A 109 3.00 3.83 3.28
N PHE A 110 4.32 3.64 3.28
CA PHE A 110 5.11 3.63 4.48
C PHE A 110 5.35 5.06 4.95
N GLU A 111 5.26 5.29 6.25
CA GLU A 111 5.57 6.56 6.89
C GLU A 111 6.64 6.35 7.96
N LYS A 112 7.70 7.14 7.92
CA LYS A 112 8.76 7.18 8.92
C LYS A 112 9.38 8.58 8.98
N GLU A 113 9.48 9.17 10.17
CA GLU A 113 10.23 10.41 10.43
C GLU A 113 9.89 11.55 9.43
N GLY A 114 8.62 11.75 9.13
CA GLY A 114 8.17 12.82 8.22
C GLY A 114 8.36 12.52 6.72
N ASN A 115 8.86 11.35 6.37
CA ASN A 115 9.01 10.89 5.00
C ASN A 115 8.00 9.78 4.68
N VAL A 116 7.72 9.62 3.39
CA VAL A 116 6.92 8.53 2.86
C VAL A 116 7.71 7.70 1.86
N ARG A 117 7.37 6.42 1.78
CA ARG A 117 7.83 5.51 0.72
C ARG A 117 6.64 4.72 0.21
N MET A 118 6.47 4.67 -1.10
CA MET A 118 5.36 3.96 -1.72
C MET A 118 5.79 2.60 -2.24
N GLY A 119 4.87 1.65 -2.18
CA GLY A 119 5.03 0.32 -2.75
C GLY A 119 3.75 -0.15 -3.44
N THR A 120 3.88 -0.63 -4.66
CA THR A 120 2.78 -1.25 -5.42
C THR A 120 3.22 -2.60 -5.95
N CYS A 121 2.24 -3.48 -6.18
CA CYS A 121 2.49 -4.78 -6.77
C CYS A 121 1.35 -5.16 -7.71
N ARG A 122 1.67 -5.57 -8.94
CA ARG A 122 0.73 -6.21 -9.84
C ARG A 122 0.54 -7.67 -9.44
N LYS A 123 -0.72 -8.07 -9.34
CA LYS A 123 -1.12 -9.39 -8.84
C LYS A 123 -2.01 -10.06 -9.87
N ARG A 124 -1.69 -11.26 -10.30
CA ARG A 124 -2.56 -12.06 -11.16
C ARG A 124 -3.17 -13.22 -10.38
N LEU A 125 -4.22 -13.81 -10.92
CA LEU A 125 -4.75 -15.08 -10.43
C LEU A 125 -3.72 -16.20 -10.61
N ASN A 126 -3.68 -17.11 -9.64
CA ASN A 126 -2.93 -18.34 -9.79
C ASN A 126 -3.65 -19.25 -10.79
N LYS A 127 -2.89 -19.85 -11.71
CA LYS A 127 -3.42 -20.71 -12.79
C LYS A 127 -4.00 -22.02 -12.27
N ASN A 128 -3.47 -22.53 -11.16
CA ASN A 128 -3.89 -23.79 -10.55
C ASN A 128 -4.98 -23.59 -9.48
N ASP A 129 -4.97 -22.43 -8.82
CA ASP A 129 -5.92 -22.10 -7.75
C ASP A 129 -6.38 -20.64 -7.89
N ARG A 130 -7.50 -20.41 -8.56
CA ARG A 130 -8.04 -19.06 -8.83
C ARG A 130 -8.50 -18.32 -7.56
N THR A 131 -8.47 -18.95 -6.38
CA THR A 131 -8.73 -18.27 -5.10
C THR A 131 -7.50 -17.53 -4.56
N LYS A 132 -6.31 -17.82 -5.12
CA LYS A 132 -5.03 -17.22 -4.73
C LYS A 132 -4.51 -16.29 -5.82
N THR A 133 -3.74 -15.29 -5.39
CA THR A 133 -3.04 -14.37 -6.29
C THR A 133 -1.53 -14.58 -6.25
N VAL A 134 -0.86 -14.35 -7.37
CA VAL A 134 0.60 -14.35 -7.51
C VAL A 134 1.06 -12.93 -7.79
N ALA A 135 2.01 -12.46 -6.98
CA ALA A 135 2.68 -11.18 -7.18
C ALA A 135 3.71 -11.28 -8.32
N GLU A 136 3.70 -10.33 -9.26
CA GLU A 136 4.57 -10.35 -10.44
C GLU A 136 5.54 -9.18 -10.47
N GLU A 137 5.03 -7.97 -10.67
CA GLU A 137 5.82 -6.76 -10.82
C GLU A 137 5.72 -5.91 -9.57
N TRP A 138 6.87 -5.53 -9.04
CA TRP A 138 7.01 -4.73 -7.83
C TRP A 138 7.57 -3.37 -8.19
N ALA A 139 6.95 -2.30 -7.67
CA ALA A 139 7.46 -0.96 -7.83
C ALA A 139 7.46 -0.24 -6.48
N TYR A 140 8.65 0.24 -6.10
CA TYR A 140 8.84 1.02 -4.88
C TYR A 140 9.55 2.33 -5.19
N THR A 141 9.12 3.40 -4.55
CA THR A 141 9.88 4.65 -4.55
C THR A 141 11.02 4.56 -3.53
N PRO A 142 12.03 5.43 -3.64
CA PRO A 142 12.83 5.84 -2.49
C PRO A 142 11.96 6.51 -1.42
N TRP A 143 12.53 6.78 -0.25
CA TRP A 143 11.95 7.69 0.72
C TRP A 143 11.94 9.11 0.16
N PHE A 144 10.82 9.82 0.31
CA PHE A 144 10.70 11.23 -0.06
C PHE A 144 9.81 11.97 0.93
N SER A 145 10.02 13.27 1.06
CA SER A 145 9.12 14.13 1.82
C SER A 145 8.08 14.73 0.86
N PRO A 146 6.77 14.59 1.14
CA PRO A 146 5.72 15.11 0.27
C PRO A 146 5.63 16.64 0.31
N ASP A 147 6.22 17.29 1.32
CA ASP A 147 6.27 18.75 1.48
C ASP A 147 7.53 19.38 0.83
N HIS A 148 8.47 18.57 0.35
CA HIS A 148 9.77 19.07 -0.08
C HIS A 148 9.77 19.55 -1.53
N ALA A 149 10.62 20.54 -1.83
CA ALA A 149 10.64 21.25 -3.10
C ALA A 149 11.43 20.54 -4.22
N ASP A 150 11.70 19.24 -4.10
CA ASP A 150 12.41 18.47 -5.12
C ASP A 150 11.58 18.33 -6.40
N GLU A 151 12.18 18.65 -7.56
CA GLU A 151 11.46 18.66 -8.83
C GLU A 151 11.06 17.26 -9.31
N THR A 152 11.88 16.24 -9.04
CA THR A 152 11.54 14.85 -9.36
C THR A 152 10.34 14.39 -8.53
N VAL A 153 10.32 14.74 -7.24
CA VAL A 153 9.19 14.45 -6.34
C VAL A 153 7.93 15.18 -6.82
N LYS A 154 8.03 16.46 -7.21
CA LYS A 154 6.89 17.21 -7.77
C LYS A 154 6.36 16.59 -9.06
N GLN A 155 7.23 16.16 -9.96
CA GLN A 155 6.83 15.48 -11.19
C GLN A 155 6.12 14.16 -10.88
N PHE A 156 6.65 13.38 -9.94
CA PHE A 156 6.00 12.17 -9.47
C PHE A 156 4.61 12.45 -8.88
N LEU A 157 4.50 13.39 -7.94
CA LEU A 157 3.23 13.77 -7.30
C LEU A 157 2.18 14.22 -8.32
N ARG A 158 2.60 14.99 -9.34
CA ARG A 158 1.71 15.38 -10.46
C ARG A 158 1.27 14.17 -11.29
N ALA A 159 2.17 13.22 -11.55
CA ALA A 159 1.87 12.04 -12.35
C ALA A 159 0.87 11.09 -11.64
N VAL A 160 0.91 11.02 -10.32
CA VAL A 160 -0.02 10.19 -9.52
C VAL A 160 -1.24 10.96 -8.99
N HIS A 161 -1.33 12.26 -9.27
CA HIS A 161 -2.45 13.09 -8.84
C HIS A 161 -3.75 12.62 -9.51
N MET A 162 -4.73 12.26 -8.68
CA MET A 162 -5.98 11.64 -9.13
C MET A 162 -6.99 12.73 -9.50
N THR A 163 -7.04 13.07 -10.79
CA THR A 163 -7.93 14.15 -11.29
C THR A 163 -9.35 13.70 -11.61
N ARG A 164 -9.57 12.40 -11.87
CA ARG A 164 -10.87 11.83 -12.31
C ARG A 164 -11.22 10.57 -11.53
N LEU A 165 -11.75 10.73 -10.32
CA LEU A 165 -12.35 9.65 -9.52
C LEU A 165 -13.89 9.66 -9.52
N SER A 166 -14.49 10.49 -10.38
CA SER A 166 -15.93 10.74 -10.53
C SER A 166 -16.38 10.40 -11.94
#